data_AF-A0A2C6AJL6-F1
#
_entry.id   AF-A0A2C6AJL6-F1
#
_cell.length_a   1.000
_cell.length_b   1.000
_cell.length_c   1.000
_cell.angle_alpha   90.00
_cell.angle_beta   90.00
_cell.angle_gamma   90.00
#
_symmetry.space_group_name_H-M   'P 1'
#
loop_
_entity.id
_entity.type
_entity.pdbx_description
1 polymer ?
#
loop_
_entity_poly.entity_id
_entity_poly.type
_entity_poly.pdbx_seq_one_letter_code
_entity_poly.pdbx_strand_id
1 'polypeptide(L)'
;MVAYNFLLTLLAAAVAIASPAPMPNEDSPLEARAGQVYVCRSGAQNNGQVYGEIRQDRAIGYFRDAKTHQGQSGYPKPFDNKGKVMKFPKGCGKDVWELPVLANGRPYAYKDKKGNNNRPGPIRVYYTKGLKFCAIGGKLNPDGTGNPHNCVLR
;
A
#
# COMPACT_ATOMS: atom_id res chain seq x y z
N MET A 1 -53.99 -30.33 42.04
CA MET A 1 -52.72 -29.59 42.08
C MET A 1 -51.98 -29.95 40.79
N VAL A 2 -52.13 -29.14 39.74
CA VAL A 2 -51.12 -28.15 39.27
C VAL A 2 -49.71 -28.72 39.23
N ALA A 3 -49.20 -28.99 38.03
CA ALA A 3 -48.00 -28.33 37.52
C ALA A 3 -47.80 -28.64 36.02
N TYR A 4 -47.69 -27.57 35.25
CA TYR A 4 -47.37 -27.52 33.84
C TYR A 4 -45.91 -27.89 33.61
N ASN A 5 -45.57 -28.49 32.47
CA ASN A 5 -44.26 -28.29 31.85
C ASN A 5 -44.40 -28.32 30.33
N PHE A 6 -44.49 -27.12 29.77
CA PHE A 6 -44.27 -26.82 28.37
C PHE A 6 -42.81 -27.09 28.01
N LEU A 7 -42.57 -27.89 26.97
CA LEU A 7 -41.27 -27.97 26.30
C LEU A 7 -41.49 -27.69 24.81
N LEU A 8 -41.35 -26.41 24.47
CA LEU A 8 -41.25 -25.91 23.09
C LEU A 8 -39.89 -26.31 22.53
N THR A 9 -39.86 -27.29 21.64
CA THR A 9 -38.69 -27.59 20.80
C THR A 9 -38.60 -26.58 19.66
N LEU A 10 -37.81 -25.53 19.83
CA LEU A 10 -37.33 -24.67 18.74
C LEU A 10 -36.32 -25.45 17.90
N LEU A 11 -36.69 -25.86 16.69
CA LEU A 11 -35.72 -26.26 15.67
C LEU A 11 -35.06 -24.98 15.14
N ALA A 12 -33.83 -24.71 15.59
CA ALA A 12 -32.98 -23.72 14.96
C ALA A 12 -32.51 -24.25 13.59
N ALA A 13 -33.09 -23.71 12.52
CA ALA A 13 -32.56 -23.87 11.18
C ALA A 13 -31.22 -23.12 11.11
N ALA A 14 -30.11 -23.86 11.26
CA ALA A 14 -28.79 -23.34 10.94
C ALA A 14 -28.68 -23.20 9.42
N VAL A 15 -28.95 -22.01 8.90
CA VAL A 15 -28.52 -21.65 7.55
C VAL A 15 -27.00 -21.56 7.61
N ALA A 16 -26.32 -22.62 7.16
CA ALA A 16 -24.91 -22.53 6.83
C ALA A 16 -24.79 -21.57 5.65
N ILE A 17 -24.57 -20.29 5.95
CA ILE A 17 -24.12 -19.32 4.97
C ILE A 17 -22.68 -19.74 4.66
N ALA A 18 -22.53 -20.65 3.71
CA ALA A 18 -21.26 -20.83 3.03
C ALA A 18 -20.99 -19.51 2.31
N SER A 19 -20.32 -18.58 2.99
CA SER A 19 -19.71 -17.42 2.36
C SER A 19 -18.93 -17.92 1.14
N PRO A 20 -19.13 -17.36 -0.05
CA PRO A 20 -18.35 -17.76 -1.21
C PRO A 20 -16.88 -17.60 -0.84
N ALA A 21 -16.14 -18.71 -0.87
CA ALA A 21 -14.70 -18.68 -0.77
C ALA A 21 -14.18 -17.76 -1.88
N PRO A 22 -13.33 -16.77 -1.59
CA PRO A 22 -12.85 -15.87 -2.61
C PRO A 22 -12.06 -16.69 -3.64
N MET A 23 -12.64 -16.86 -4.82
CA MET A 23 -11.95 -17.40 -5.97
C MET A 23 -10.87 -16.39 -6.37
N PRO A 24 -9.61 -16.82 -6.53
CA PRO A 24 -8.56 -15.94 -6.99
C PRO A 24 -8.67 -15.86 -8.50
N ASN A 25 -9.46 -14.94 -9.04
CA ASN A 25 -9.31 -14.53 -10.44
C ASN A 25 -9.84 -13.11 -10.70
N GLU A 26 -8.98 -12.34 -11.37
CA GLU A 26 -9.28 -11.38 -12.43
C GLU A 26 -10.26 -10.24 -12.07
N ASP A 27 -9.70 -9.02 -12.00
CA ASP A 27 -10.40 -7.74 -11.91
C ASP A 27 -11.25 -7.49 -10.64
N SER A 28 -10.58 -7.41 -9.48
CA SER A 28 -11.23 -6.81 -8.31
C SER A 28 -11.53 -5.32 -8.55
N PRO A 29 -12.80 -4.87 -8.39
CA PRO A 29 -13.17 -3.48 -8.53
C PRO A 29 -12.46 -2.63 -7.47
N LEU A 30 -12.28 -1.34 -7.76
CA LEU A 30 -11.58 -0.33 -6.95
C LEU A 30 -11.94 -0.34 -5.45
N GLU A 31 -13.10 -0.86 -5.08
CA GLU A 31 -13.61 -0.94 -3.70
C GLU A 31 -12.90 -1.98 -2.82
N ALA A 32 -12.42 -3.11 -3.36
CA ALA A 32 -11.70 -4.13 -2.57
C ALA A 32 -10.29 -3.68 -2.12
N ARG A 33 -9.81 -2.54 -2.64
CA ARG A 33 -8.49 -1.95 -2.35
C ARG A 33 -8.56 -0.78 -1.37
N ALA A 34 -9.76 -0.34 -0.99
CA ALA A 34 -9.98 0.68 0.01
C ALA A 34 -9.75 0.08 1.41
N GLY A 35 -8.52 0.13 1.90
CA GLY A 35 -8.21 -0.27 3.28
C GLY A 35 -6.93 -1.07 3.48
N GLN A 36 -6.25 -1.48 2.42
CA GLN A 36 -4.96 -2.18 2.54
C GLN A 36 -3.91 -1.28 3.20
N VAL A 37 -3.28 -1.79 4.26
CA VAL A 37 -2.23 -1.10 5.01
C VAL A 37 -0.91 -1.81 4.79
N TYR A 38 0.11 -1.06 4.37
CA TYR A 38 1.46 -1.56 4.19
C TYR A 38 2.34 -1.11 5.35
N VAL A 39 3.09 -2.04 5.94
CA VAL A 39 4.08 -1.76 6.96
C VAL A 39 5.46 -1.78 6.31
N CYS A 40 6.15 -0.64 6.38
CA CYS A 40 7.49 -0.48 5.84
C CYS A 40 8.52 -0.53 6.96
N ARG A 41 9.55 -1.36 6.79
CA ARG A 41 10.67 -1.51 7.73
C ARG A 41 12.01 -1.46 7.02
N SER A 42 13.07 -1.14 7.75
CA SER A 42 14.44 -1.24 7.24
C SER A 42 14.87 -2.68 7.00
N GLY A 43 15.91 -2.84 6.18
CA GLY A 43 16.44 -4.15 5.75
C GLY A 43 15.63 -4.80 4.64
N ALA A 44 16.31 -5.53 3.75
CA ALA A 44 15.72 -6.13 2.55
C ALA A 44 14.55 -7.09 2.83
N GLN A 45 14.49 -7.62 4.06
CA GLN A 45 13.49 -8.58 4.52
C GLN A 45 12.40 -7.93 5.40
N ASN A 46 12.36 -6.60 5.54
CA ASN A 46 11.46 -5.88 6.44
C ASN A 46 11.55 -6.32 7.92
N ASN A 47 12.73 -6.70 8.40
CA ASN A 47 12.96 -7.16 9.77
C ASN A 47 13.57 -6.09 10.71
N GLY A 48 13.90 -4.90 10.18
CA GLY A 48 14.50 -3.82 10.94
C GLY A 48 13.51 -2.80 11.51
N GLN A 49 14.00 -1.58 11.69
CA GLN A 49 13.28 -0.43 12.23
C GLN A 49 12.04 -0.12 11.40
N VAL A 50 10.91 0.14 12.08
CA VAL A 50 9.67 0.59 11.43
C VAL A 50 9.84 2.01 10.89
N TYR A 51 9.55 2.18 9.60
CA TYR A 51 9.45 3.49 8.97
C TYR A 51 8.06 4.09 9.11
N GLY A 52 7.04 3.23 9.09
CA GLY A 52 5.64 3.62 9.28
C GLY A 52 4.67 2.71 8.54
N GLU A 53 3.39 2.99 8.76
CA GLU A 53 2.27 2.34 8.10
C GLU A 53 1.67 3.26 7.04
N ILE A 54 1.39 2.70 5.86
CA ILE A 54 0.89 3.45 4.70
C ILE A 54 -0.38 2.81 4.20
N ARG A 55 -1.47 3.57 4.24
CA ARG A 55 -2.73 3.13 3.63
C ARG A 55 -2.66 3.31 2.12
N GLN A 56 -3.01 2.27 1.38
CA GLN A 56 -2.93 2.24 -0.08
C GLN A 56 -3.80 3.33 -0.72
N ASP A 57 -5.00 3.55 -0.19
CA ASP A 57 -5.95 4.56 -0.68
C ASP A 57 -5.36 5.98 -0.59
N ARG A 58 -4.69 6.32 0.51
CA ARG A 58 -4.00 7.61 0.68
C ARG A 58 -2.84 7.76 -0.31
N ALA A 59 -2.02 6.73 -0.44
CA ALA A 59 -0.91 6.74 -1.40
C ALA A 59 -1.41 6.92 -2.85
N ILE A 60 -2.56 6.32 -3.18
CA ILE A 60 -3.26 6.52 -4.45
C ILE A 60 -3.69 7.98 -4.64
N GLY A 61 -4.29 8.59 -3.61
CA GLY A 61 -4.62 10.01 -3.64
C GLY A 61 -3.40 10.88 -3.94
N TYR A 62 -2.27 10.62 -3.29
CA TYR A 62 -1.05 11.42 -3.44
C TYR A 62 -0.46 11.37 -4.85
N PHE A 63 -0.32 10.18 -5.45
CA PHE A 63 0.22 10.12 -6.80
C PHE A 63 -0.76 10.59 -7.87
N ARG A 64 -2.08 10.54 -7.62
CA ARG A 64 -3.08 11.09 -8.55
C ARG A 64 -3.04 12.62 -8.56
N ASP A 65 -2.80 13.24 -7.41
CA ASP A 65 -2.56 14.68 -7.31
C ASP A 65 -1.24 15.08 -7.99
N ALA A 66 -0.15 14.36 -7.70
CA ALA A 66 1.17 14.63 -8.26
C ALA A 66 1.31 14.29 -9.75
N LYS A 67 0.48 13.38 -10.26
CA LYS A 67 0.52 12.82 -11.63
C LYS A 67 1.94 12.33 -11.97
N THR A 68 2.43 12.61 -13.17
CA THR A 68 3.80 12.31 -13.63
C THR A 68 4.56 13.60 -13.93
N HIS A 69 4.34 14.63 -13.12
CA HIS A 69 5.00 15.93 -13.26
C HIS A 69 5.98 16.11 -12.12
N GLN A 70 7.26 16.21 -12.45
CA GLN A 70 8.30 16.46 -11.45
C GLN A 70 8.13 17.87 -10.87
N GLY A 71 7.91 17.96 -9.56
CA GLY A 71 7.91 19.21 -8.81
C GLY A 71 9.31 19.70 -8.46
N GLN A 72 9.41 20.82 -7.74
CA GLN A 72 10.69 21.42 -7.35
C GLN A 72 11.53 20.51 -6.45
N SER A 73 10.92 19.52 -5.81
CA SER A 73 11.62 18.53 -5.00
C SER A 73 12.43 17.52 -5.81
N GLY A 74 12.23 17.49 -7.14
CA GLY A 74 12.70 16.41 -8.01
C GLY A 74 11.84 15.14 -7.96
N TYR A 75 10.61 15.22 -7.41
CA TYR A 75 9.64 14.12 -7.37
C TYR A 75 8.26 14.62 -7.83
N PRO A 76 7.35 13.71 -8.24
CA PRO A 76 7.63 12.31 -8.60
C PRO A 76 8.64 12.22 -9.75
N LYS A 77 9.33 11.08 -9.86
CA LYS A 77 10.32 10.85 -10.92
C LYS A 77 10.25 9.42 -11.47
N PRO A 78 10.76 9.16 -12.69
CA PRO A 78 10.84 7.81 -13.22
C PRO A 78 11.68 6.87 -12.34
N PHE A 79 11.25 5.61 -12.27
CA PHE A 79 11.92 4.52 -11.58
C PHE A 79 12.10 3.35 -12.57
N ASP A 80 13.36 3.02 -12.84
CA ASP A 80 13.73 2.01 -13.84
C ASP A 80 13.69 0.57 -13.31
N ASN A 81 13.56 0.39 -11.99
CA ASN A 81 13.62 -0.91 -11.31
C ASN A 81 14.81 -1.79 -11.76
N LYS A 82 15.98 -1.17 -11.96
CA LYS A 82 17.20 -1.90 -12.32
C LYS A 82 17.47 -3.05 -11.35
N GLY A 83 17.83 -4.21 -11.89
CA GLY A 83 18.07 -5.43 -11.11
C GLY A 83 16.81 -6.06 -10.51
N LYS A 84 15.59 -5.60 -10.87
CA LYS A 84 14.31 -6.12 -10.38
C LYS A 84 14.22 -6.14 -8.84
N VAL A 85 14.76 -5.09 -8.21
CA VAL A 85 14.81 -4.94 -6.74
C VAL A 85 13.41 -4.83 -6.12
N MET A 86 12.46 -4.25 -6.86
CA MET A 86 11.05 -4.26 -6.52
C MET A 86 10.31 -5.35 -7.30
N LYS A 87 9.43 -6.07 -6.60
CA LYS A 87 8.45 -6.98 -7.20
C LYS A 87 7.18 -6.19 -7.47
N PHE A 88 6.78 -6.12 -8.73
CA PHE A 88 5.55 -5.44 -9.15
C PHE A 88 4.53 -6.44 -9.70
N PRO A 89 3.22 -6.17 -9.52
CA PRO A 89 2.17 -6.98 -10.15
C PRO A 89 2.21 -6.85 -11.67
N LYS A 90 1.50 -7.74 -12.37
CA LYS A 90 1.38 -7.71 -13.83
C LYS A 90 0.85 -6.35 -14.31
N GLY A 91 1.49 -5.80 -15.33
CA GLY A 91 1.18 -4.48 -15.89
C GLY A 91 1.87 -3.30 -15.17
N CYS A 92 2.81 -3.56 -14.26
CA CYS A 92 3.58 -2.53 -13.54
C CYS A 92 5.10 -2.60 -13.81
N GLY A 93 5.54 -3.07 -14.98
CA GLY A 93 6.96 -3.29 -15.29
C GLY A 93 7.63 -2.25 -16.19
N LYS A 94 6.87 -1.30 -16.75
CA LYS A 94 7.36 -0.26 -17.67
C LYS A 94 6.84 1.09 -17.20
N ASP A 95 7.63 2.15 -17.42
CA ASP A 95 7.26 3.54 -17.12
C ASP A 95 6.74 3.74 -15.70
N VAL A 96 7.44 3.13 -14.73
CA VAL A 96 7.13 3.27 -13.31
C VAL A 96 7.66 4.61 -12.81
N TRP A 97 6.89 5.25 -11.95
CA TRP A 97 7.24 6.48 -11.25
C TRP A 97 7.30 6.20 -9.76
N GLU A 98 8.19 6.88 -9.07
CA GLU A 98 8.27 6.88 -7.60
C GLU A 98 7.90 8.25 -7.03
N LEU A 99 7.07 8.23 -6.00
CA LEU A 99 6.72 9.40 -5.19
C LEU A 99 7.01 9.08 -3.72
N PRO A 100 7.71 9.96 -2.97
CA PRO A 100 7.89 9.77 -1.55
C PRO A 100 6.59 9.87 -0.77
N VAL A 101 6.49 9.06 0.27
CA VAL A 101 5.44 9.17 1.30
C VAL A 101 6.17 9.30 2.63
N LEU A 102 5.74 10.22 3.48
CA LEU A 102 6.38 10.44 4.77
C LEU A 102 5.88 9.42 5.79
N ALA A 103 6.57 9.34 6.93
CA ALA A 103 6.17 8.49 8.05
C ALA A 103 4.70 8.72 8.44
N ASN A 104 4.03 7.66 8.88
CA ASN A 104 2.59 7.62 9.19
C ASN A 104 1.67 7.95 7.98
N GLY A 105 2.19 7.80 6.76
CA GLY A 105 1.41 7.98 5.54
C GLY A 105 1.08 9.44 5.22
N ARG A 106 1.88 10.40 5.70
CA ARG A 106 1.73 11.81 5.35
C ARG A 106 2.18 12.09 3.90
N PRO A 107 1.55 13.05 3.19
CA PRO A 107 1.99 13.41 1.85
C PRO A 107 3.37 14.08 1.89
N TYR A 108 4.18 13.81 0.88
CA TYR A 108 5.43 14.54 0.65
C TYR A 108 5.16 15.84 -0.12
N ALA A 109 5.77 16.94 0.30
CA ALA A 109 5.62 18.24 -0.35
C ALA A 109 6.48 18.32 -1.61
N TYR A 110 6.04 17.64 -2.68
CA TYR A 110 6.79 17.52 -3.94
C TYR A 110 6.95 18.85 -4.70
N LYS A 111 6.07 19.83 -4.41
CA LYS A 111 6.14 21.19 -4.98
C LYS A 111 7.24 22.04 -4.35
N ASP A 112 7.74 21.66 -3.17
CA ASP A 112 8.76 22.42 -2.45
C ASP A 112 10.16 21.86 -2.75
N LYS A 113 11.18 22.71 -2.71
CA LYS A 113 12.57 22.26 -2.90
C LYS A 113 12.94 21.18 -1.87
N LYS A 114 13.66 20.15 -2.33
CA LYS A 114 14.21 19.11 -1.45
C LYS A 114 15.28 19.73 -0.55
N GLY A 115 15.25 19.45 0.74
CA GLY A 115 16.23 19.96 1.70
C GLY A 115 16.01 19.41 3.10
N ASN A 116 16.68 19.99 4.10
CA ASN A 116 16.60 19.54 5.49
C ASN A 116 15.16 19.58 6.04
N ASN A 117 14.35 20.56 5.61
CA ASN A 117 12.96 20.72 6.03
C ASN A 117 11.95 19.96 5.15
N ASN A 118 12.40 19.38 4.03
CA ASN A 118 11.56 18.61 3.11
C ASN A 118 12.32 17.37 2.64
N ARG A 119 12.60 16.46 3.59
CA ARG A 119 13.30 15.21 3.32
C ARG A 119 12.29 14.16 2.84
N PRO A 120 12.55 13.43 1.75
CA PRO A 120 11.61 12.43 1.22
C PRO A 120 11.46 11.19 2.10
N GLY A 121 12.30 11.01 3.11
CA GLY A 121 12.33 9.81 3.95
C GLY A 121 12.60 8.52 3.14
N PRO A 122 12.40 7.35 3.76
CA PRO A 122 12.71 6.06 3.13
C PRO A 122 11.55 5.43 2.35
N ILE A 123 10.30 5.90 2.51
CA ILE A 123 9.14 5.24 1.91
C ILE A 123 8.83 5.83 0.53
N ARG A 124 8.51 4.97 -0.44
CA ARG A 124 8.11 5.34 -1.81
C ARG A 124 6.83 4.61 -2.18
N VAL A 125 5.92 5.30 -2.86
CA VAL A 125 4.85 4.66 -3.64
C VAL A 125 5.30 4.58 -5.10
N TYR A 126 5.05 3.41 -5.70
CA TYR A 126 5.36 3.12 -7.09
C TYR A 126 4.07 2.98 -7.90
N TYR A 127 4.01 3.64 -9.04
CA TYR A 127 2.83 3.66 -9.90
C TYR A 127 3.23 3.85 -11.37
N THR A 128 2.37 3.44 -12.30
CA THR A 128 2.66 3.61 -13.74
C THR A 128 2.38 5.04 -14.20
N LYS A 129 2.88 5.39 -15.39
CA LYS A 129 2.51 6.65 -16.08
C LYS A 129 0.99 6.85 -16.22
N GLY A 130 0.23 5.76 -16.37
CA GLY A 130 -1.24 5.76 -16.39
C GLY A 130 -1.90 5.84 -15.01
N LEU A 131 -1.16 6.22 -13.97
CA LEU A 131 -1.65 6.36 -12.59
C LEU A 131 -2.24 5.06 -12.00
N LYS A 132 -1.71 3.91 -12.43
CA LYS A 132 -2.04 2.60 -11.82
C LYS A 132 -1.09 2.35 -10.65
N PHE A 133 -1.63 2.07 -9.47
CA PHE A 133 -0.85 1.66 -8.31
C PHE A 133 -0.12 0.33 -8.57
N CYS A 134 1.17 0.28 -8.18
CA CYS A 134 2.01 -0.89 -8.35
C CYS A 134 2.48 -1.48 -7.03
N ALA A 135 3.07 -0.68 -6.15
CA ALA A 135 3.52 -1.14 -4.83
C ALA A 135 3.83 0.03 -3.89
N ILE A 136 4.00 -0.29 -2.62
CA ILE A 136 4.66 0.56 -1.63
C ILE A 136 5.99 -0.12 -1.26
N GLY A 137 7.07 0.65 -1.23
CA GLY A 137 8.39 0.16 -0.87
C GLY A 137 9.10 1.06 0.14
N GLY A 138 10.06 0.46 0.83
CA GLY A 138 10.96 1.14 1.74
C GLY A 138 12.39 1.07 1.20
N LYS A 139 13.17 2.10 1.43
CA LYS A 139 14.62 2.08 1.23
C LYS A 139 15.28 1.18 2.27
N LEU A 140 16.38 0.51 1.94
CA LEU A 140 17.10 -0.34 2.89
C LEU A 140 17.44 0.37 4.20
N ASN A 141 17.85 1.64 4.11
CA ASN A 141 18.32 2.43 5.23
C ASN A 141 17.30 3.53 5.65
N PRO A 142 17.18 3.83 6.96
CA PRO A 142 16.23 4.84 7.46
C PRO A 142 16.46 6.26 6.93
N ASP A 143 17.69 6.59 6.55
CA ASP A 143 18.06 7.88 5.97
C ASP A 143 17.56 8.09 4.52
N GLY A 144 16.93 7.07 3.94
CA GLY A 144 16.39 7.06 2.58
C GLY A 144 17.38 6.60 1.51
N THR A 145 18.47 5.95 1.90
CA THR A 145 19.49 5.40 1.00
C THR A 145 19.37 3.89 0.79
N GLY A 146 20.09 3.37 -0.21
CA GLY A 146 20.07 1.96 -0.60
C GLY A 146 18.97 1.60 -1.60
N ASN A 147 18.99 0.33 -2.03
CA ASN A 147 17.96 -0.20 -2.92
C ASN A 147 16.60 -0.22 -2.22
N PRO A 148 15.49 -0.01 -2.94
CA PRO A 148 14.17 -0.21 -2.36
C PRO A 148 13.80 -1.69 -2.32
N HIS A 149 12.93 -2.05 -1.39
CA HIS A 149 12.28 -3.35 -1.29
C HIS A 149 10.78 -3.17 -1.01
N ASN A 150 9.97 -4.17 -1.35
CA ASN A 150 8.53 -4.14 -1.11
C ASN A 150 8.22 -4.10 0.39
N CYS A 151 7.33 -3.19 0.80
CA CYS A 151 6.73 -3.24 2.14
C CYS A 151 5.74 -4.40 2.24
N VAL A 152 5.43 -4.81 3.47
CA VAL A 152 4.56 -5.97 3.73
C VAL A 152 3.13 -5.51 3.94
N LEU A 153 2.16 -6.22 3.35
CA LEU A 153 0.75 -6.02 3.63
C LEU A 153 0.45 -6.51 5.06
N ARG A 154 -0.20 -5.67 5.86
CA ARG A 154 -0.66 -6.00 7.21
C ARG A 154 -2.00 -6.72 7.19
#